data_AF-A0A0C2TB31-F1
#
_entry.id   AF-A0A0C2TB31-F1
#
_cell.length_a   1.000
_cell.length_b   1.000
_cell.length_c   1.000
_cell.angle_alpha   90.00
_cell.angle_beta   90.00
_cell.angle_gamma   90.00
#
_symmetry.space_group_name_H-M   'P 1'
#
loop_
_entity.id
_entity.type
_entity.pdbx_description
1 polymer ?
#
loop_
_entity_poly.entity_id
_entity_poly.type
_entity_poly.pdbx_seq_one_letter_code
_entity_poly.pdbx_strand_id
1 'polypeptide(L)'
;MPPSYRRLQQCAIAISIASIVYNAAEGAVSIAFGAESRSYALVFFGAQSMIEVASAAIVVWRFKTLAKPGEEKQAILDPRLIR
;
A
#
# COMPACT_ATOMS: atom_id res chain seq x y z
N MET A 1 21.83 -19.19 0.76
CA MET A 1 20.52 -19.44 0.14
C MET A 1 19.76 -18.12 0.16
N PRO A 2 19.55 -17.43 -0.97
CA PRO A 2 18.84 -16.16 -0.95
C PRO A 2 17.43 -16.37 -0.37
N PRO A 3 16.94 -15.50 0.51
CA PRO A 3 15.62 -15.66 1.12
C PRO A 3 14.56 -15.73 0.01
N SER A 4 13.63 -16.67 0.10
CA SER A 4 12.55 -16.83 -0.89
C SER A 4 11.72 -15.54 -0.99
N TYR A 5 11.92 -14.78 -2.08
CA TYR A 5 11.26 -13.50 -2.36
C TYR A 5 9.74 -13.52 -2.16
N ARG A 6 9.08 -14.67 -2.40
CA ARG A 6 7.65 -14.88 -2.13
C ARG A 6 7.22 -14.63 -0.68
N ARG A 7 8.05 -15.02 0.30
CA ARG A 7 7.71 -14.87 1.74
C ARG A 7 7.78 -13.41 2.15
N LEU A 8 8.80 -12.68 1.71
CA LEU A 8 8.90 -11.24 1.95
C LEU A 8 7.75 -10.48 1.29
N GLN A 9 7.38 -10.87 0.08
CA GLN A 9 6.27 -10.26 -0.64
C GLN A 9 4.92 -10.50 0.07
N GLN A 10 4.67 -11.72 0.55
CA GLN A 10 3.49 -12.03 1.37
C GLN A 10 3.46 -11.25 2.69
N CYS A 11 4.59 -11.13 3.38
CA CYS A 11 4.68 -10.32 4.60
C CYS A 11 4.44 -8.84 4.32
N ALA A 12 5.03 -8.28 3.25
CA ALA A 12 4.83 -6.89 2.85
C ALA A 12 3.36 -6.57 2.54
N ILE A 13 2.67 -7.50 1.88
CA ILE A 13 1.22 -7.39 1.61
C ILE A 13 0.42 -7.45 2.91
N ALA A 14 0.71 -8.42 3.79
CA ALA A 14 0.00 -8.56 5.06
C ALA A 14 0.18 -7.32 5.96
N ILE A 15 1.41 -6.82 6.08
CA ILE A 15 1.73 -5.61 6.84
C ILE A 15 1.04 -4.39 6.22
N SER A 16 1.04 -4.25 4.89
CA SER A 16 0.35 -3.14 4.22
C SER A 16 -1.16 -3.17 4.47
N ILE A 17 -1.80 -4.34 4.39
CA ILE A 17 -3.23 -4.49 4.67
C ILE A 17 -3.54 -4.14 6.13
N ALA A 18 -2.75 -4.64 7.08
CA ALA A 18 -2.91 -4.31 8.49
C ALA A 18 -2.76 -2.80 8.73
N SER A 19 -1.77 -2.18 8.10
CA SER A 19 -1.53 -0.73 8.20
C SER A 19 -2.68 0.09 7.63
N ILE A 20 -3.28 -0.33 6.51
CA ILE A 20 -4.47 0.31 5.92
C ILE A 20 -5.64 0.27 6.90
N VAL A 21 -5.94 -0.92 7.46
CA VAL A 21 -7.10 -1.09 8.36
C VAL A 21 -6.94 -0.24 9.62
N TYR A 22 -5.75 -0.28 10.21
CA TYR A 22 -5.46 0.43 11.44
C TYR A 22 -5.53 1.95 11.24
N ASN A 23 -4.87 2.48 10.20
CA ASN A 23 -4.91 3.90 9.88
C ASN A 23 -6.32 4.37 9.48
N ALA A 24 -7.06 3.59 8.67
CA ALA A 24 -8.43 3.95 8.32
C ALA A 24 -9.34 4.06 9.56
N ALA A 25 -9.18 3.16 10.54
CA ALA A 25 -9.92 3.22 11.79
C ALA A 25 -9.52 4.43 12.63
N GLU A 26 -8.22 4.68 12.86
CA GLU A 26 -7.76 5.86 13.61
C GLU A 26 -8.15 7.17 12.95
N GLY A 27 -8.07 7.26 11.62
CA GLY A 27 -8.47 8.44 10.86
C GLY A 27 -9.97 8.70 10.98
N ALA A 28 -10.80 7.66 10.86
CA ALA A 28 -12.26 7.78 11.02
C ALA A 28 -12.65 8.22 12.43
N VAL A 29 -12.03 7.63 13.46
CA VAL A 29 -12.23 8.00 14.86
C VAL A 29 -11.79 9.45 15.09
N SER A 30 -10.61 9.84 14.61
CA SER A 30 -10.09 11.22 14.77
C SER A 30 -10.96 12.27 14.08
N ILE A 31 -11.49 11.98 12.90
CA ILE A 31 -12.42 12.89 12.21
C ILE A 31 -13.74 13.02 12.99
N ALA A 32 -14.29 11.90 13.50
CA ALA A 32 -15.53 11.92 14.27
C ALA A 32 -15.40 12.73 15.56
N PHE A 33 -14.38 12.44 16.38
CA PHE A 33 -14.11 13.18 17.62
C PHE A 33 -13.61 14.61 17.37
N GLY A 34 -12.91 14.85 16.25
CA GLY A 34 -12.37 16.16 15.88
C GLY A 34 -13.46 17.14 15.46
N ALA A 35 -14.46 16.65 14.73
CA ALA A 35 -15.64 17.42 14.35
C ALA A 35 -16.47 17.82 15.58
N GLU A 36 -16.62 16.92 16.55
CA GLU A 36 -17.33 17.20 17.81
C GLU A 36 -16.56 18.23 18.68
N SER A 37 -15.24 18.10 18.75
CA SER A 37 -14.38 18.94 19.61
C SER A 37 -13.95 20.27 18.97
N ARG A 38 -14.34 20.56 17.72
CA ARG A 38 -13.85 21.70 16.90
C ARG A 38 -12.33 21.84 16.89
N SER A 39 -11.61 20.73 17.00
CA SER A 39 -10.15 20.73 17.15
C SER A 39 -9.47 20.51 15.81
N TYR A 40 -8.88 21.57 15.26
CA TYR A 40 -8.15 21.52 13.99
C TYR A 40 -7.02 20.49 14.00
N ALA A 41 -6.36 20.27 15.15
CA ALA A 41 -5.28 19.29 15.29
C ALA A 41 -5.76 17.85 15.04
N LEU A 42 -6.94 17.49 15.53
CA LEU A 42 -7.49 16.13 15.38
C LEU A 42 -7.96 15.87 13.93
N VAL A 43 -8.50 16.91 13.28
CA VAL A 43 -8.88 16.85 11.87
C VAL A 43 -7.63 16.67 10.98
N PHE A 44 -6.55 17.42 11.24
CA PHE A 44 -5.28 17.25 10.52
C PHE A 44 -4.63 15.88 10.78
N PHE A 45 -4.74 15.34 12.00
CA PHE A 45 -4.28 14.00 12.32
C PHE A 45 -5.03 12.94 11.49
N GLY A 46 -6.37 13.04 11.42
CA GLY A 46 -7.17 12.16 10.56
C GLY A 46 -6.85 12.31 9.07
N ALA A 47 -6.59 13.53 8.59
CA ALA A 47 -6.21 13.79 7.21
C ALA A 47 -4.84 13.17 6.85
N GLN A 48 -3.85 13.25 7.74
CA GLN A 48 -2.54 12.62 7.51
C GLN A 48 -2.65 11.09 7.46
N SER A 49 -3.51 10.51 8.28
CA SER A 49 -3.79 9.07 8.25
C SER A 49 -4.37 8.60 6.90
N MET A 50 -5.17 9.43 6.21
CA MET A 50 -5.63 9.12 4.85
C MET A 50 -4.49 9.02 3.83
N ILE A 51 -3.44 9.83 3.97
CA ILE A 51 -2.26 9.78 3.10
C ILE A 51 -1.51 8.45 3.32
N GLU A 52 -1.40 8.00 4.58
CA GLU A 52 -0.80 6.71 4.89
C GLU A 52 -1.61 5.55 4.29
N VAL A 53 -2.94 5.57 4.43
CA VAL A 53 -3.84 4.61 3.77
C VAL A 53 -3.64 4.59 2.25
N ALA A 54 -3.57 5.77 1.61
CA ALA A 54 -3.37 5.88 0.17
C ALA A 54 -2.01 5.31 -0.26
N SER A 55 -0.94 5.57 0.49
CA SER A 55 0.39 5.04 0.19
C SER A 55 0.43 3.51 0.30
N ALA A 56 -0.15 2.95 1.36
CA ALA A 56 -0.23 1.51 1.55
C ALA A 56 -1.14 0.84 0.49
N ALA A 57 -2.21 1.51 0.05
CA ALA A 57 -3.05 1.04 -1.05
C ALA A 57 -2.29 0.98 -2.38
N ILE A 58 -1.42 1.96 -2.67
CA ILE A 58 -0.54 1.95 -3.84
C ILE A 58 0.44 0.78 -3.78
N VAL A 59 1.02 0.51 -2.60
CA VAL A 59 1.92 -0.63 -2.38
C VAL A 59 1.19 -1.96 -2.66
N VAL A 60 0.00 -2.15 -2.10
CA VAL A 60 -0.82 -3.35 -2.34
C VAL A 60 -1.20 -3.46 -3.82
N TRP A 61 -1.61 -2.37 -4.47
CA TRP A 61 -1.94 -2.35 -5.89
C TRP A 61 -0.73 -2.71 -6.75
N ARG A 62 0.46 -2.17 -6.43
CA ARG A 62 1.70 -2.46 -7.16
C ARG A 62 2.10 -3.92 -7.02
N PHE A 63 1.98 -4.50 -5.83
CA PHE A 63 2.23 -5.93 -5.64
C PHE A 63 1.18 -6.81 -6.31
N LYS A 64 -0.10 -6.40 -6.35
CA LYS A 64 -1.16 -7.09 -7.11
C LYS A 64 -0.93 -7.02 -8.62
N THR A 65 -0.48 -5.89 -9.15
CA THR A 65 -0.12 -5.71 -10.56
C THR A 65 1.14 -6.52 -10.90
N LEU A 66 2.16 -6.54 -10.05
CA LEU A 66 3.31 -7.45 -10.22
C LEU A 66 2.93 -8.93 -10.12
N ALA A 67 1.92 -9.26 -9.32
CA ALA A 67 1.42 -10.62 -9.17
C ALA A 67 0.37 -11.01 -10.24
N LYS A 68 0.02 -10.13 -11.18
CA LYS A 68 -0.81 -10.53 -12.33
C LYS A 68 0.02 -11.50 -13.19
N PRO A 69 -0.43 -12.76 -13.36
CA PRO A 69 0.27 -13.79 -14.12
C PRO A 69 0.11 -13.56 -15.63
N GLY A 70 0.61 -12.42 -16.12
CA GLY A 70 0.42 -11.99 -17.51
C GLY A 70 1.49 -11.03 -18.05
N GLU A 71 2.32 -10.42 -17.20
CA GLU A 71 3.38 -9.50 -17.66
C GLU A 71 4.80 -10.06 -17.56
N GLU A 72 4.96 -11.30 -17.09
CA GLU A 72 6.22 -12.06 -17.22
C GLU A 72 6.53 -12.46 -18.68
N LYS A 73 5.70 -12.08 -19.66
CA LYS A 73 5.88 -12.40 -21.09
C LYS A 73 6.42 -11.27 -21.98
N GLN A 74 6.75 -10.09 -21.45
CA GLN A 74 7.20 -8.96 -22.30
C GLN A 74 8.64 -8.50 -22.06
N ALA A 75 9.39 -9.20 -21.21
CA ALA A 75 10.85 -9.10 -21.16
C ALA A 75 11.50 -10.32 -21.79
N ILE A 76 10.88 -10.91 -22.82
CA ILE A 76 11.65 -11.62 -23.83
C ILE A 76 12.47 -10.52 -24.50
N LEU A 77 13.71 -10.33 -24.04
CA LEU A 77 14.74 -9.60 -24.76
C LEU A 77 14.67 -10.09 -26.21
N ASP A 78 14.20 -9.24 -27.12
CA ASP A 78 14.25 -9.53 -28.54
C ASP A 78 15.74 -9.61 -28.93
N PRO A 79 16.27 -10.81 -29.26
CA PRO A 79 17.69 -10.97 -29.57
C PRO A 79 18.09 -10.22 -30.84
N ARG A 80 17.12 -9.68 -31.61
CA ARG A 80 17.35 -8.93 -32.84
C ARG A 80 17.61 -7.44 -32.60
N LEU A 81 17.43 -6.93 -31.38
CA LEU A 81 17.88 -5.58 -31.00
C LEU A 81 19.39 -5.53 -30.66
N ILE A 82 20.05 -6.69 -30.62
CA ILE A 82 21.50 -6.83 -30.42
C ILE A 82 22.15 -7.37 -31.72
N ARG A 83 21.70 -6.92 -32.88
CA ARG A 83 22.37 -7.20 -34.16
C ARG A 83 22.48 -5.96 -35.03
#